data_AF-A0A7C5G3X7-F1
#
_entry.id   AF-A0A7C5G3X7-F1
#
_cell.length_a   1.000
_cell.length_b   1.000
_cell.length_c   1.000
_cell.angle_alpha   90.00
_cell.angle_beta   90.00
_cell.angle_gamma   90.00
#
_symmetry.space_group_name_H-M   'P 1'
#
loop_
_entity.id
_entity.type
_entity.pdbx_description
1 polymer ?
#
loop_
_entity_poly.entity_id
_entity_poly.type
_entity_poly.pdbx_seq_one_letter_code
_entity_poly.pdbx_strand_id
1 'polypeptide(L)'
;DCGLLLDVNNVYVNAINHGYDPFDFLRALPGERIVYGHIAGHYVEAPDLLVDTHGAPVVDPVWALLDEAYTRFGVFPTLLERDFNLPPLPELLCEVDRIQAVQRRHARPMMEPRRVAG
;
A
#
# COMPACT_ATOMS: atom_id res chain seq x y z
N ASP A 1 -3.39 16.97 -16.95
CA ASP A 1 -3.56 15.52 -16.77
C ASP A 1 -2.37 15.02 -15.98
N CYS A 2 -2.60 14.28 -14.90
CA CYS A 2 -1.55 13.77 -14.00
C CYS A 2 -1.95 12.41 -13.41
N GLY A 3 -0.93 11.65 -13.00
CA GLY A 3 -1.11 10.40 -12.24
C GLY A 3 -1.28 10.65 -10.75
N LEU A 4 -1.65 9.59 -10.02
CA LEU A 4 -1.84 9.56 -8.58
C LEU A 4 -0.77 8.68 -7.92
N LEU A 5 -0.22 9.20 -6.82
CA LEU A 5 0.49 8.42 -5.83
C LEU A 5 -0.54 8.01 -4.76
N LEU A 6 -0.73 6.71 -4.57
CA LEU A 6 -1.59 6.18 -3.52
C LEU A 6 -0.76 5.90 -2.26
N ASP A 7 -0.93 6.71 -1.23
CA ASP A 7 -0.43 6.38 0.09
C ASP A 7 -1.48 5.58 0.88
N VAL A 8 -1.19 4.30 1.11
CA VAL A 8 -2.10 3.39 1.82
C VAL A 8 -2.19 3.72 3.30
N ASN A 9 -1.11 4.25 3.90
CA ASN A 9 -1.08 4.64 5.29
C ASN A 9 -1.97 5.88 5.52
N ASN A 10 -1.91 6.88 4.64
CA ASN A 10 -2.79 8.06 4.73
C ASN A 10 -4.26 7.69 4.60
N VAL A 11 -4.62 6.72 3.75
CA VAL A 11 -6.00 6.23 3.67
C VAL A 11 -6.47 5.73 5.02
N TYR A 12 -5.66 4.92 5.71
CA TYR A 12 -6.00 4.38 7.02
C TYR A 12 -6.03 5.46 8.11
N VAL A 13 -4.99 6.28 8.21
CA VAL A 13 -4.88 7.34 9.23
C VAL A 13 -6.05 8.32 9.14
N ASN A 14 -6.37 8.79 7.94
CA ASN A 14 -7.48 9.72 7.74
C ASN A 14 -8.83 9.08 8.04
N ALA A 15 -9.02 7.79 7.72
CA ALA A 15 -10.24 7.07 8.01
C ALA A 15 -10.53 6.98 9.51
N ILE A 16 -9.52 6.66 10.32
CA ILE A 16 -9.64 6.65 11.77
C ILE A 16 -9.92 8.05 12.32
N ASN A 17 -9.14 9.04 11.90
CA ASN A 17 -9.25 10.42 12.41
C ASN A 17 -10.58 11.10 12.05
N HIS A 18 -11.23 10.69 10.96
CA HIS A 18 -12.47 11.31 10.47
C HIS A 18 -13.69 10.39 10.52
N GLY A 19 -13.54 9.17 11.02
CA GLY A 19 -14.64 8.24 11.25
C GLY A 19 -15.32 7.71 9.99
N TYR A 20 -14.55 7.43 8.93
CA TYR A 20 -15.05 6.78 7.71
C TYR A 20 -14.39 5.42 7.46
N ASP A 21 -14.98 4.61 6.57
CA ASP A 21 -14.40 3.30 6.22
C ASP A 21 -13.28 3.47 5.17
N PRO A 22 -12.05 3.00 5.44
CA PRO A 22 -10.92 3.19 4.54
C PRO A 22 -11.05 2.37 3.24
N PHE A 23 -11.76 1.24 3.28
CA PHE A 23 -11.95 0.39 2.09
C PHE A 23 -12.98 1.01 1.14
N ASP A 24 -14.05 1.62 1.66
CA ASP A 24 -14.99 2.41 0.85
C ASP A 24 -14.29 3.60 0.19
N PHE A 25 -13.46 4.33 0.95
CA PHE A 25 -12.66 5.42 0.39
C PHE A 25 -11.75 4.92 -0.73
N LEU A 26 -11.01 3.84 -0.48
CA LEU A 26 -10.11 3.23 -1.45
C LEU A 26 -10.87 2.82 -2.72
N ARG A 27 -12.02 2.16 -2.60
CA ARG A 27 -12.84 1.70 -3.74
C ARG A 27 -13.39 2.84 -4.61
N ALA A 28 -13.50 4.05 -4.07
CA ALA A 28 -13.98 5.23 -4.77
C ALA A 28 -12.89 5.95 -5.59
N LEU A 29 -11.61 5.60 -5.42
CA LEU A 29 -10.51 6.24 -6.15
C LEU A 29 -10.51 5.88 -7.65
N PRO A 30 -10.06 6.80 -8.53
CA PRO A 30 -9.87 6.52 -9.95
C PRO A 30 -8.60 5.68 -10.17
N GLY A 31 -8.74 4.37 -9.97
CA GLY A 31 -7.65 3.40 -9.95
C GLY A 31 -6.74 3.40 -11.18
N GLU A 32 -7.29 3.71 -12.35
CA GLU A 32 -6.56 3.81 -13.62
C GLU A 32 -5.50 4.92 -13.64
N ARG A 33 -5.56 5.86 -12.68
CA ARG A 33 -4.60 6.96 -12.54
C ARG A 33 -3.48 6.63 -11.56
N ILE A 34 -3.55 5.52 -10.82
CA ILE A 34 -2.52 5.15 -9.84
C ILE A 34 -1.28 4.67 -10.59
N VAL A 35 -0.17 5.40 -10.40
CA VAL A 35 1.12 5.09 -11.05
C VAL A 35 2.18 4.62 -10.04
N TYR A 36 1.96 4.89 -8.76
CA TYR A 36 2.88 4.59 -7.67
C TYR A 36 2.13 4.52 -6.35
N GLY A 37 2.69 3.85 -5.35
CA GLY A 37 2.14 3.93 -4.01
C GLY A 37 3.15 3.78 -2.90
N HIS A 38 2.77 4.26 -1.72
CA HIS A 38 3.52 4.18 -0.49
C HIS A 38 2.78 3.31 0.53
N ILE A 39 3.57 2.69 1.40
CA ILE A 39 3.08 2.04 2.59
C ILE A 39 4.02 2.34 3.74
N ALA A 40 3.45 2.66 4.90
CA ALA A 40 4.17 3.03 6.10
C ALA A 40 3.39 2.59 7.33
N GLY A 41 4.00 2.71 8.51
CA GLY A 41 3.28 2.69 9.78
C GLY A 41 3.21 4.08 10.39
N HIS A 42 2.34 4.23 11.38
CA HIS A 42 1.99 5.50 12.01
C HIS A 42 2.11 5.40 13.53
N TYR A 43 2.05 6.55 14.19
CA TYR A 43 2.01 6.64 15.63
C TYR A 43 0.57 6.75 16.12
N VAL A 44 0.26 6.06 17.23
CA VAL A 44 -1.07 6.07 17.86
C VAL A 44 -1.01 7.05 19.04
N GLU A 45 -1.62 8.22 18.88
CA GLU A 45 -1.75 9.20 19.98
C GLU A 45 -2.94 8.86 20.87
N ALA A 46 -4.06 8.45 20.26
CA ALA A 46 -5.26 7.96 20.93
C ALA A 46 -6.00 6.93 20.03
N PRO A 47 -6.99 6.17 20.54
CA PRO A 47 -7.73 5.19 19.75
C PRO A 47 -8.40 5.76 18.48
N ASP A 48 -8.75 7.05 18.49
CA ASP A 48 -9.38 7.81 17.40
C ASP A 48 -8.46 8.90 16.81
N LEU A 49 -7.18 8.90 17.18
CA LEU A 49 -6.20 9.88 16.72
C LEU A 49 -4.86 9.22 16.38
N LEU A 50 -4.59 9.12 15.08
CA LEU A 50 -3.37 8.61 14.50
C LEU A 50 -2.55 9.74 13.87
N VAL A 51 -1.22 9.67 14.04
CA VAL A 51 -0.26 10.61 13.45
C VAL A 51 0.59 9.89 12.42
N ASP A 52 0.58 10.41 11.21
CA ASP A 52 1.27 9.89 10.03
C ASP A 52 2.78 10.15 10.09
N THR A 53 3.46 9.48 11.02
CA THR A 53 4.89 9.73 11.33
C THR A 53 5.86 8.94 10.46
N HIS A 54 5.39 7.93 9.72
CA HIS A 54 6.22 6.96 8.99
C HIS A 54 7.32 6.29 9.83
N GLY A 55 7.21 6.37 11.16
CA GLY A 55 8.24 5.99 12.13
C GLY A 55 8.00 4.68 12.85
N ALA A 56 6.94 3.95 12.51
CA ALA A 56 6.58 2.66 13.12
C ALA A 56 6.39 1.53 12.08
N PRO A 57 6.56 0.25 12.43
CA PRO A 57 6.24 -0.87 11.55
C PRO A 57 4.82 -0.78 10.98
N VAL A 58 4.63 -1.23 9.75
CA VAL A 58 3.35 -1.25 9.06
C VAL A 58 2.41 -2.24 9.77
N VAL A 59 1.23 -1.76 10.17
CA VAL A 59 0.23 -2.56 10.89
C VAL A 59 -0.68 -3.35 9.95
N ASP A 60 -1.26 -4.44 10.46
CA ASP A 60 -2.09 -5.36 9.64
C ASP A 60 -3.27 -4.71 8.91
N PRO A 61 -4.01 -3.73 9.47
CA PRO A 61 -5.04 -3.01 8.72
C PRO A 61 -4.52 -2.29 7.47
N VAL A 62 -3.31 -1.73 7.52
CA VAL A 62 -2.67 -1.06 6.38
C VAL A 62 -2.23 -2.11 5.35
N TRP A 63 -1.71 -3.26 5.78
CA TRP A 63 -1.44 -4.38 4.87
C TRP A 63 -2.69 -4.91 4.18
N ALA A 64 -3.83 -4.97 4.87
CA ALA A 64 -5.10 -5.37 4.30
C ALA A 64 -5.60 -4.36 3.24
N LEU A 65 -5.39 -3.05 3.46
CA LEU A 65 -5.70 -2.03 2.46
C LEU A 65 -4.80 -2.12 1.23
N LEU A 66 -3.50 -2.45 1.40
CA LEU A 66 -2.62 -2.68 0.25
C LEU A 66 -3.09 -3.89 -0.59
N ASP A 67 -3.51 -4.96 0.08
CA ASP A 67 -4.05 -6.15 -0.58
C ASP A 67 -5.34 -5.84 -1.37
N GLU A 68 -6.26 -5.05 -0.80
CA GLU A 68 -7.45 -4.56 -1.49
C GLU A 68 -7.08 -3.63 -2.66
N ALA A 69 -6.10 -2.75 -2.49
CA ALA A 69 -5.65 -1.83 -3.54
C ALA A 69 -5.16 -2.61 -4.76
N TYR A 70 -4.34 -3.65 -4.56
CA TYR A 70 -3.90 -4.51 -5.66
C TYR A 70 -5.03 -5.36 -6.24
N THR A 71 -5.96 -5.83 -5.43
CA THR A 71 -7.17 -6.53 -5.91
C THR A 71 -7.95 -5.65 -6.88
N ARG A 72 -8.08 -4.37 -6.55
CA ARG A 72 -8.94 -3.43 -7.30
C ARG A 72 -8.25 -2.82 -8.51
N PHE A 73 -6.98 -2.45 -8.37
CA PHE A 73 -6.25 -1.62 -9.32
C PHE A 73 -5.14 -2.38 -10.07
N GLY A 74 -4.90 -3.63 -9.68
CA GLY A 74 -3.74 -4.39 -10.13
C GLY A 74 -2.47 -3.99 -9.38
N VAL A 75 -1.40 -4.73 -9.65
CA VAL A 75 -0.10 -4.49 -9.03
C VAL A 75 0.54 -3.23 -9.64
N PHE A 76 0.94 -2.30 -8.77
CA PHE A 76 1.74 -1.12 -9.10
C PHE A 76 3.02 -1.08 -8.24
N PRO A 77 4.06 -0.33 -8.65
CA PRO A 77 5.27 -0.20 -7.84
C PRO A 77 4.94 0.43 -6.50
N THR A 78 5.45 -0.16 -5.42
CA THR A 78 5.13 0.26 -4.05
C THR A 78 6.41 0.38 -3.25
N LEU A 79 6.54 1.49 -2.53
CA LEU A 79 7.68 1.81 -1.69
C LEU A 79 7.28 1.74 -0.22
N LEU A 80 8.11 1.07 0.57
CA LEU A 80 8.08 1.20 2.02
C LEU A 80 8.62 2.57 2.39
N GLU A 81 7.77 3.44 2.93
CA GLU A 81 8.18 4.76 3.39
C GLU A 81 8.56 4.70 4.87
N ARG A 82 9.80 5.12 5.14
CA ARG A 82 10.43 5.14 6.45
C ARG A 82 11.38 6.34 6.52
N ASP A 83 10.92 7.46 7.07
CA ASP A 83 11.70 8.70 7.17
C ASP A 83 12.11 9.03 8.62
N PHE A 84 11.50 8.38 9.61
CA PHE A 84 11.77 8.53 11.04
C PHE A 84 12.01 7.19 11.73
N ASN A 85 12.70 7.19 12.89
CA ASN A 85 13.03 5.99 13.68
C ASN A 85 13.55 4.80 12.84
N LEU A 86 14.49 5.06 11.94
CA LEU A 86 15.03 4.07 11.01
C LEU A 86 15.58 2.83 11.75
N PRO A 87 14.94 1.65 11.60
CA PRO A 87 15.46 0.42 12.18
C PRO A 87 16.64 -0.09 11.33
N PRO A 88 17.35 -1.13 11.81
CA PRO A 88 18.35 -1.82 10.99
C PRO A 88 17.78 -2.27 9.64
N LEU A 89 18.60 -2.18 8.59
CA LEU A 89 18.21 -2.56 7.23
C LEU A 89 17.52 -3.94 7.13
N PRO A 90 17.96 -5.00 7.83
CA PRO A 90 17.27 -6.30 7.77
C PRO A 90 15.80 -6.26 8.17
N GLU A 91 15.41 -5.38 9.09
CA GLU A 91 14.01 -5.24 9.51
C GLU A 91 13.17 -4.56 8.41
N LEU A 92 13.73 -3.54 7.75
CA LEU A 92 13.09 -2.91 6.60
C LEU A 92 12.90 -3.91 5.45
N LEU A 93 13.90 -4.76 5.22
CA LEU A 93 13.82 -5.78 4.17
C LEU A 93 12.69 -6.78 4.42
N CYS A 94 12.37 -7.12 5.66
CA CYS A 94 11.21 -7.96 5.97
C CYS A 94 9.88 -7.33 5.50
N GLU A 95 9.70 -6.02 5.67
CA GLU A 95 8.51 -5.32 5.19
C GLU A 95 8.50 -5.21 3.66
N VAL A 96 9.64 -4.96 3.04
CA VAL A 96 9.79 -4.97 1.57
C VAL A 96 9.48 -6.36 0.99
N ASP A 97 9.96 -7.43 1.63
CA ASP A 97 9.66 -8.81 1.23
C ASP A 97 8.15 -9.11 1.37
N ARG A 98 7.49 -8.55 2.39
CA ARG A 98 6.03 -8.63 2.54
C ARG A 98 5.33 -7.93 1.38
N ILE A 99 5.76 -6.72 0.98
CA ILE A 99 5.22 -6.03 -0.21
C ILE A 99 5.33 -6.94 -1.44
N GLN A 100 6.53 -7.50 -1.70
CA GLN A 100 6.74 -8.38 -2.85
C GLN A 100 5.86 -9.64 -2.77
N ALA A 101 5.66 -10.20 -1.59
CA ALA A 101 4.79 -11.36 -1.39
C ALA A 101 3.33 -11.00 -1.73
N VAL A 102 2.82 -9.86 -1.25
CA VAL A 102 1.47 -9.38 -1.59
C VAL A 102 1.35 -9.17 -3.10
N GLN A 103 2.32 -8.49 -3.74
CA GLN A 103 2.33 -8.29 -5.18
C GLN A 103 2.30 -9.61 -5.96
N ARG A 104 3.07 -10.62 -5.55
CA ARG A 104 3.08 -11.94 -6.18
C ARG A 104 1.73 -12.66 -6.11
N ARG A 105 0.94 -12.43 -5.05
CA ARG A 105 -0.42 -13.00 -4.95
C ARG A 105 -1.39 -12.42 -5.99
N HIS A 106 -1.19 -11.15 -6.36
CA HIS A 106 -2.07 -10.41 -7.28
C HIS A 106 -1.53 -10.31 -8.70
N ALA A 107 -0.26 -10.64 -8.92
CA ALA A 107 0.33 -10.69 -10.25
C ALA A 107 -0.40 -11.75 -11.09
N ARG A 108 -1.00 -11.33 -12.21
CA ARG A 108 -1.49 -12.30 -13.20
C ARG A 108 -0.28 -13.07 -13.76
N PRO A 109 -0.37 -14.39 -13.96
CA PRO A 109 0.67 -15.10 -14.68
C PRO A 109 0.88 -14.42 -16.03
N MET A 110 2.14 -14.10 -16.39
CA MET A 110 2.46 -13.63 -17.73
C MET A 110 1.86 -14.61 -18.73
N MET A 111 0.92 -14.17 -19.58
CA MET A 111 0.53 -14.95 -20.74
C MET A 111 1.79 -15.14 -21.59
N GLU A 112 2.22 -16.38 -21.80
CA GLU A 112 3.28 -16.67 -22.75
C GLU A 112 2.93 -16.04 -24.11
N PRO A 113 3.90 -15.44 -24.82
CA PRO A 113 3.66 -14.96 -26.17
C PRO A 113 3.17 -16.13 -27.01
N ARG A 114 2.00 -15.97 -27.65
CA ARG A 114 1.47 -16.96 -28.60
C ARG A 114 2.59 -17.26 -29.60
N ARG A 115 3.10 -18.49 -29.59
CA ARG A 115 3.97 -18.98 -30.65
C ARG A 115 3.17 -18.83 -31.95
N VAL A 116 3.61 -17.92 -32.82
CA VAL A 116 3.10 -17.86 -34.18
C VAL A 116 3.56 -19.15 -34.83
N ALA A 117 2.63 -20.06 -35.11
CA ALA A 117 2.90 -21.22 -35.95
C ALA A 117 3.28 -20.69 -37.33
N GLY A 118 4.54 -20.86 -37.70
CA GLY A 118 5.03 -20.70 -39.07
C GLY A 118 4.84 -21.97 -39.87
#